data_AF-A0A954KLL7-F1
#
_entry.id   AF-A0A954KLL7-F1
#
_cell.length_a   1.000
_cell.length_b   1.000
_cell.length_c   1.000
_cell.angle_alpha   90.00
_cell.angle_beta   90.00
_cell.angle_gamma   90.00
#
_symmetry.space_group_name_H-M   'P 1'
#
loop_
_entity.id
_entity.type
_entity.pdbx_description
1 polymer ?
#
loop_
_entity_poly.entity_id
_entity_poly.type
_entity_poly.pdbx_seq_one_letter_code
_entity_poly.pdbx_strand_id
1 'polypeptide(L)'
;MTTQCTSTADAISGVLLAGDLVLNLSPQPLNTTSNTRHLTVQNDCLTAGTTGGTVAWEDEYADAICALLSSQDARIVVVSQESDATALVVMQELTNRSVPCTHCVLAADCESDSYMDEEDAEAVAERLRQLGYL
;
A
#
# COMPACT_ATOMS: atom_id res chain seq x y z
N MET A 1 -16.10 -9.89 5.42
CA MET A 1 -15.71 -9.73 4.00
C MET A 1 -14.45 -8.90 4.00
N THR A 2 -13.33 -9.45 3.55
CA THR A 2 -12.07 -8.71 3.35
C THR A 2 -12.07 -8.14 1.94
N THR A 3 -12.08 -6.81 1.83
CA THR A 3 -11.92 -6.13 0.54
C THR A 3 -10.44 -5.97 0.27
N GLN A 4 -9.98 -6.48 -0.88
CA GLN A 4 -8.63 -6.26 -1.38
C GLN A 4 -8.70 -5.22 -2.49
N CYS A 5 -7.77 -4.27 -2.48
CA CYS A 5 -7.57 -3.28 -3.53
C CYS A 5 -6.09 -3.19 -3.89
N THR A 6 -5.82 -2.66 -5.08
CA THR A 6 -4.47 -2.40 -5.57
C THR A 6 -4.40 -0.94 -5.96
N SER A 7 -3.37 -0.23 -5.49
CA SER A 7 -3.16 1.19 -5.74
C SER A 7 -1.67 1.50 -5.79
N THR A 8 -1.27 2.68 -6.27
CA THR A 8 0.07 3.22 -6.04
C THR A 8 0.10 4.08 -4.79
N ALA A 9 1.29 4.37 -4.26
CA ALA A 9 1.47 5.22 -3.08
C ALA A 9 0.95 6.65 -3.32
N ASP A 10 1.00 7.14 -4.56
CA ASP A 10 0.49 8.45 -4.97
C ASP A 10 -1.04 8.49 -5.11
N ALA A 11 -1.66 7.41 -5.57
CA ALA A 11 -3.11 7.35 -5.81
C ALA A 11 -3.92 6.88 -4.60
N ILE A 12 -3.26 6.48 -3.51
CA ILE A 12 -3.93 5.80 -2.38
C ILE A 12 -4.99 6.67 -1.69
N SER A 13 -4.85 8.00 -1.75
CA SER A 13 -5.87 8.93 -1.27
C SER A 13 -7.26 8.71 -1.90
N GLY A 14 -7.35 8.18 -3.12
CA GLY A 14 -8.61 7.85 -3.78
C GLY A 14 -9.30 6.59 -3.26
N VAL A 15 -8.58 5.73 -2.53
CA VAL A 15 -9.09 4.50 -1.91
C VAL A 15 -9.57 4.75 -0.48
N LEU A 16 -8.97 5.74 0.19
CA LEU A 16 -9.26 6.10 1.57
C LEU A 16 -10.60 6.84 1.67
N LEU A 17 -11.41 6.44 2.64
CA LEU A 17 -12.66 7.11 3.01
C LEU A 17 -12.44 7.98 4.26
N ALA A 18 -13.36 8.93 4.47
CA ALA A 18 -13.36 9.74 5.68
C ALA A 18 -13.57 8.85 6.92
N GLY A 19 -12.63 8.91 7.86
CA GLY A 19 -12.65 8.10 9.08
C GLY A 19 -11.81 6.81 9.02
N ASP A 20 -11.16 6.53 7.89
CA ASP A 20 -10.26 5.39 7.77
C ASP A 20 -9.00 5.56 8.65
N LEU A 21 -8.55 4.43 9.21
CA LEU A 21 -7.27 4.30 9.88
C LEU A 21 -6.29 3.57 8.97
N VAL A 22 -5.19 4.21 8.62
CA VAL A 22 -4.18 3.65 7.72
C VAL A 22 -3.09 2.97 8.53
N LEU A 23 -2.86 1.68 8.26
CA LEU A 23 -1.70 0.94 8.76
C LEU A 23 -0.72 0.74 7.59
N ASN A 24 0.38 1.48 7.60
CA ASN A 24 1.38 1.36 6.56
C ASN A 24 2.48 0.37 6.98
N LEU A 25 2.51 -0.79 6.35
CA LEU A 25 3.59 -1.79 6.49
C LEU A 25 4.70 -1.56 5.47
N SER A 26 4.46 -0.72 4.45
CA SER A 26 5.45 -0.37 3.45
C SER A 26 6.43 0.69 3.97
N PRO A 27 7.72 0.63 3.60
CA PRO A 27 8.67 1.72 3.81
C PRO A 27 8.35 2.96 2.96
N GLN A 28 7.46 2.84 1.97
CA GLN A 28 7.10 3.96 1.11
C GLN A 28 6.18 4.96 1.83
N PRO A 29 6.44 6.27 1.73
CA PRO A 29 5.51 7.29 2.22
C PRO A 29 4.24 7.28 1.37
N LEU A 30 3.09 7.46 2.02
CA LEU A 30 1.78 7.44 1.36
C LEU A 30 1.27 8.85 1.13
N ASN A 31 0.79 9.14 -0.08
CA ASN A 31 0.13 10.39 -0.39
C ASN A 31 -1.31 10.36 0.14
N THR A 32 -1.49 10.86 1.37
CA THR A 32 -2.76 10.83 2.09
C THR A 32 -3.31 12.23 2.31
N THR A 33 -4.61 12.34 2.56
CA THR A 33 -5.26 13.63 2.82
C THR A 33 -4.92 14.15 4.21
N SER A 34 -4.99 15.46 4.43
CA SER A 34 -4.60 16.10 5.70
C SER A 34 -5.37 15.62 6.94
N ASN A 35 -6.52 14.97 6.75
CA ASN A 35 -7.35 14.42 7.83
C ASN A 35 -7.24 12.89 7.96
N THR A 36 -6.38 12.25 7.16
CA THR A 36 -6.17 10.80 7.25
C THR A 36 -5.47 10.48 8.57
N ARG A 37 -6.04 9.52 9.31
CA ARG A 37 -5.44 9.02 10.53
C ARG A 37 -4.56 7.82 10.21
N HIS A 38 -3.36 7.82 10.77
CA HIS A 38 -2.36 6.79 10.60
C HIS A 38 -2.13 6.09 11.92
N LEU A 39 -2.02 4.77 11.86
CA LEU A 39 -1.56 3.96 12.98
C LEU A 39 -0.04 4.04 13.04
N THR A 40 0.46 4.42 14.21
CA THR A 40 1.90 4.59 14.49
C THR A 40 2.24 3.97 15.83
N VAL A 41 3.46 3.45 15.96
CA VAL A 41 3.96 2.94 17.25
C VAL A 41 4.67 4.08 17.98
N GLN A 42 4.23 4.38 19.19
CA GLN A 42 4.85 5.37 20.07
C GLN A 42 5.03 4.75 21.46
N ASN A 43 6.28 4.68 21.94
CA ASN A 43 6.63 4.03 23.22
C ASN A 43 6.07 2.60 23.32
N ASP A 44 6.30 1.78 22.28
CA ASP A 44 5.80 0.40 22.16
C ASP A 44 4.27 0.23 22.21
N CYS A 45 3.53 1.34 22.13
CA CYS A 45 2.07 1.33 22.05
C CYS A 45 1.60 1.74 20.66
N LEU A 46 0.63 1.01 20.12
CA LEU A 46 -0.05 1.42 18.90
C LEU A 46 -0.97 2.61 19.19
N THR A 47 -0.84 3.68 18.40
CA THR A 47 -1.59 4.93 18.55
C THR A 47 -2.09 5.42 17.20
N ALA A 48 -3.15 6.24 17.19
CA ALA A 48 -3.72 6.82 15.97
C ALA A 48 -3.44 8.33 15.89
N GLY A 49 -2.51 8.72 15.02
CA GLY A 49 -2.11 10.11 14.78
C GLY A 49 -2.47 10.61 13.38
N THR A 50 -2.10 11.84 13.05
CA THR A 50 -2.19 12.39 11.68
C THR A 50 -0.86 12.31 10.93
N THR A 51 0.21 11.91 11.62
CA THR A 51 1.54 11.74 11.03
C THR A 51 1.65 10.33 10.46
N GLY A 52 1.87 10.21 9.16
CA GLY A 52 2.15 8.93 8.52
C GLY A 52 3.51 8.38 8.91
N GLY A 53 3.61 7.06 9.00
CA GLY A 53 4.85 6.34 9.28
C GLY A 53 4.72 4.87 8.96
N THR A 54 5.86 4.18 8.84
CA THR A 54 5.90 2.73 8.66
C THR A 54 5.82 2.04 10.01
N VAL A 55 5.01 0.98 10.09
CA VAL A 55 4.85 0.15 11.29
C VAL A 55 5.45 -1.22 11.04
N ALA A 56 6.41 -1.61 11.87
CA ALA A 56 6.80 -3.01 11.99
C ALA A 56 5.74 -3.70 12.84
N TRP A 57 5.03 -4.67 12.27
CA TRP A 57 3.93 -5.34 12.97
C TRP A 57 4.44 -6.33 14.02
N GLU A 58 3.81 -6.33 15.19
CA GLU A 58 4.00 -7.31 16.26
C GLU A 58 2.64 -7.81 16.75
N ASP A 59 2.57 -9.07 17.18
CA ASP A 59 1.29 -9.72 17.54
C ASP A 59 0.54 -9.02 18.68
N GLU A 60 1.28 -8.38 19.60
CA GLU A 60 0.71 -7.62 20.73
C GLU A 60 -0.09 -6.38 20.28
N TYR A 61 0.15 -5.86 19.08
CA TYR A 61 -0.58 -4.71 18.55
C TYR A 61 -2.01 -5.05 18.13
N ALA A 62 -2.31 -6.33 17.91
CA ALA A 62 -3.65 -6.77 17.56
C ALA A 62 -4.67 -6.48 18.68
N ASP A 63 -4.26 -6.60 19.94
CA ASP A 63 -5.09 -6.25 21.10
C ASP A 63 -5.27 -4.73 21.23
N ALA A 64 -4.21 -3.95 20.97
CA ALA A 64 -4.24 -2.49 21.01
C ALA A 64 -5.21 -1.92 19.95
N ILE A 65 -5.28 -2.52 18.76
CA ILE A 65 -6.23 -2.12 17.71
C ILE A 65 -7.68 -2.25 18.18
N CYS A 66 -8.03 -3.37 18.82
CA CYS A 66 -9.40 -3.57 19.31
C CYS A 66 -9.80 -2.48 20.32
N ALA A 67 -8.87 -2.10 21.21
CA ALA A 67 -9.10 -1.01 22.16
C ALA A 67 -9.28 0.34 21.46
N LEU A 68 -8.48 0.65 20.44
CA LEU A 68 -8.59 1.89 19.65
C LEU A 68 -9.93 2.00 18.91
N LEU A 69 -10.35 0.91 18.27
CA LEU A 69 -11.59 0.84 17.50
C LEU A 69 -12.86 0.81 18.36
N SER A 70 -12.77 0.36 19.61
CA SER A 70 -13.91 0.40 20.53
C SER A 70 -14.48 1.81 20.75
N SER A 71 -13.71 2.85 20.40
CA SER A 71 -14.10 4.25 20.50
C SER A 71 -14.69 4.86 19.21
N GLN A 72 -14.51 4.23 18.05
CA GLN A 72 -14.81 4.81 16.73
C GLN A 72 -15.21 3.73 15.70
N ASP A 73 -16.27 3.97 14.92
CA ASP A 73 -16.65 3.14 13.76
C ASP A 73 -15.70 3.33 12.56
N ALA A 74 -14.40 3.11 12.78
CA ALA A 74 -13.36 3.21 11.77
C ALA A 74 -13.03 1.84 11.18
N ARG A 75 -12.80 1.78 9.86
CA ARG A 75 -12.17 0.62 9.22
C ARG A 75 -10.66 0.82 9.12
N ILE A 76 -9.92 -0.27 9.14
CA ILE A 76 -8.47 -0.26 8.97
C ILE A 76 -8.10 -0.55 7.54
N VAL A 77 -7.32 0.33 6.93
CA VAL A 77 -6.73 0.14 5.61
C VAL A 77 -5.28 -0.30 5.82
N VAL A 78 -5.01 -1.58 5.63
CA VAL A 78 -3.67 -2.17 5.71
C VAL A 78 -2.99 -1.96 4.37
N VAL A 79 -1.89 -1.24 4.35
CA VAL A 79 -1.12 -0.93 3.14
C VAL A 79 0.19 -1.69 3.18
N SER A 80 0.45 -2.49 2.15
CA SER A 80 1.66 -3.30 2.05
C SER A 80 2.17 -3.36 0.62
N GLN A 81 3.41 -3.83 0.44
CA GLN A 81 3.89 -4.22 -0.89
C GLN A 81 3.34 -5.61 -1.27
N GLU A 82 3.41 -5.96 -2.56
CA GLU A 82 2.91 -7.24 -3.09
C GLU A 82 3.55 -8.45 -2.42
N SER A 83 4.84 -8.37 -2.07
CA SER A 83 5.61 -9.49 -1.51
C SER A 83 5.58 -9.55 0.03
N ASP A 84 4.80 -8.70 0.69
CA ASP A 84 4.83 -8.61 2.16
C ASP A 84 3.91 -9.65 2.81
N ALA A 85 4.52 -10.72 3.34
CA ALA A 85 3.82 -11.78 4.07
C ALA A 85 3.18 -11.28 5.38
N THR A 86 3.69 -10.19 5.96
CA THR A 86 3.18 -9.60 7.20
C THR A 86 1.73 -9.15 7.02
N ALA A 87 1.39 -8.59 5.87
CA ALA A 87 0.05 -8.09 5.58
C ALA A 87 -1.03 -9.20 5.68
N LEU A 88 -0.70 -10.42 5.26
CA LEU A 88 -1.63 -11.56 5.38
C LEU A 88 -1.89 -11.92 6.84
N VAL A 89 -0.84 -11.93 7.68
CA VAL A 89 -0.96 -12.19 9.12
C VAL A 89 -1.82 -11.13 9.78
N VAL A 90 -1.56 -9.85 9.49
CA VAL A 90 -2.35 -8.73 10.01
C VAL A 90 -3.82 -8.85 9.61
N MET A 91 -4.09 -9.09 8.32
CA MET A 91 -5.45 -9.21 7.81
C MET A 91 -6.19 -10.39 8.46
N GLN A 92 -5.50 -11.51 8.70
CA GLN A 92 -6.06 -12.66 9.38
C GLN A 92 -6.41 -12.33 10.84
N GLU A 93 -5.51 -11.67 11.57
CA GLU A 93 -5.75 -11.25 12.96
C GLU A 93 -6.92 -10.27 13.07
N LEU A 94 -6.97 -9.25 12.22
CA LEU A 94 -8.07 -8.29 12.18
C LEU A 94 -9.40 -8.97 11.86
N THR A 95 -9.40 -9.92 10.92
CA THR A 95 -10.60 -10.70 10.56
C THR A 95 -11.08 -11.57 11.72
N ASN A 96 -10.17 -12.27 12.40
CA ASN A 96 -10.48 -13.11 13.57
C ASN A 96 -11.12 -12.29 14.70
N ARG A 97 -10.70 -11.02 14.83
CA ARG A 97 -11.19 -10.06 15.83
C ARG A 97 -12.43 -9.28 15.38
N SER A 98 -13.01 -9.62 14.22
CA SER A 98 -14.17 -8.94 13.62
C SER A 98 -13.94 -7.43 13.39
N VAL A 99 -12.70 -7.04 13.16
CA VAL A 99 -12.33 -5.65 12.83
C VAL A 99 -12.59 -5.39 11.34
N PRO A 100 -13.33 -4.33 10.98
CA PRO A 100 -13.49 -3.94 9.58
C PRO A 100 -12.13 -3.56 8.99
N CYS A 101 -11.66 -4.32 8.00
CA CYS A 101 -10.35 -4.12 7.39
C CYS A 101 -10.39 -4.23 5.86
N THR A 102 -9.48 -3.52 5.20
CA THR A 102 -9.24 -3.54 3.75
C THR A 102 -7.76 -3.65 3.51
N HIS A 103 -7.34 -4.56 2.63
CA HIS A 103 -5.95 -4.71 2.24
C HIS A 103 -5.71 -3.96 0.94
N CYS A 104 -4.83 -2.96 0.98
CA CYS A 104 -4.38 -2.22 -0.19
C CYS A 104 -2.94 -2.63 -0.51
N VAL A 105 -2.76 -3.33 -1.62
CA VAL A 105 -1.43 -3.66 -2.13
C VAL A 105 -0.93 -2.47 -2.94
N LEU A 106 0.25 -1.97 -2.57
CA LEU A 106 1.00 -1.02 -3.37
C LEU A 106 1.58 -1.76 -4.57
N ALA A 107 1.06 -1.44 -5.76
CA ALA A 107 1.74 -1.81 -6.99
C ALA A 107 3.10 -1.11 -7.00
N ALA A 108 4.16 -1.85 -7.31
CA ALA A 108 5.41 -1.21 -7.68
C ALA A 108 5.10 -0.27 -8.84
N ASP A 109 5.57 0.98 -8.78
CA ASP A 109 5.62 1.80 -9.97
C ASP A 109 6.42 0.99 -10.98
N CYS A 110 5.76 0.57 -12.07
CA CYS A 110 6.49 0.05 -13.21
C CYS A 110 7.47 1.16 -13.59
N GLU A 111 8.75 0.98 -13.23
CA GLU A 111 9.84 1.66 -13.90
C GLU A 111 9.66 1.33 -15.37
N SER A 112 8.96 2.21 -16.08
CA SER A 112 8.88 2.23 -17.52
C SER A 112 10.22 2.71 -18.03
N ASP A 113 11.29 1.96 -17.76
CA ASP A 113 12.65 2.28 -18.16
C ASP A 113 13.46 0.99 -18.30
N SER A 114 13.17 0.25 -19.37
CA SER A 114 14.12 -0.66 -20.06
C SER A 114 13.42 -1.41 -21.20
N TYR A 115 12.74 -0.69 -22.10
CA TYR A 115 12.39 -1.26 -23.40
C TYR A 115 12.64 -0.24 -24.50
N MET A 116 13.91 0.02 -24.75
CA MET A 116 14.49 0.23 -26.08
C MET A 116 15.99 0.40 -25.89
N ASP A 117 16.73 -0.70 -25.96
CA ASP A 117 18.15 -0.59 -26.34
C ASP A 117 18.18 0.08 -27.72
N GLU A 118 18.77 1.26 -27.82
CA GLU A 118 18.90 2.05 -29.06
C GLU A 118 19.62 1.29 -30.19
N GLU A 119 20.17 0.09 -29.93
CA GLU A 119 20.79 -0.78 -30.93
C GLU A 119 19.80 -1.42 -31.93
N ASP A 120 18.50 -1.49 -31.63
CA ASP A 120 17.53 -2.14 -32.53
C ASP A 120 16.95 -1.20 -33.61
N ALA A 121 17.07 0.13 -33.43
CA ALA A 121 16.56 1.10 -34.39
C ALA A 121 17.34 1.09 -35.73
N GLU A 122 18.66 0.89 -35.67
CA GLU A 122 19.52 0.85 -36.86
C GLU A 122 19.35 -0.46 -37.64
N ALA A 123 19.17 -1.59 -36.94
CA ALA A 123 18.89 -2.88 -37.56
C ALA A 123 17.55 -2.90 -38.32
N VAL A 124 16.52 -2.23 -37.79
CA VAL A 124 15.22 -2.08 -38.47
C VAL A 124 15.32 -1.12 -39.65
N ALA A 125 16.05 -0.01 -39.53
CA ALA A 125 16.26 0.94 -40.62
C ALA A 125 17.00 0.30 -41.82
N GLU A 126 18.06 -0.47 -41.55
CA GLU A 126 18.82 -1.18 -42.58
C GLU A 126 17.94 -2.19 -43.34
N ARG A 127 17.02 -2.85 -42.64
CA ARG A 127 16.10 -3.85 -43.21
C ARG A 127 14.99 -3.21 -44.06
N LEU A 128 14.48 -2.05 -43.65
CA LEU A 128 13.51 -1.28 -44.44
C LEU A 128 14.11 -0.74 -45.73
N ARG A 129 15.39 -0.34 -45.71
CA ARG A 129 16.15 0.07 -46.89
C ARG A 129 16.35 -1.09 -47.88
N GLN A 130 16.67 -2.28 -47.39
CA GLN A 130 16.79 -3.49 -48.23
C GLN A 130 15.46 -3.92 -48.85
N LEU A 131 14.34 -3.61 -48.20
CA LEU A 131 12.99 -3.91 -48.70
C LEU A 131 12.40 -2.79 -49.57
N GLY A 132 13.12 -1.68 -49.77
CA GLY A 132 12.72 -0.58 -50.66
C GLY A 132 11.63 0.34 -50.10
N TYR A 133 11.43 0.35 -48.79
CA TYR A 133 10.46 1.25 -48.11
C TYR A 133 11.09 2.58 -47.68
N LEU A 134 12.39 2.76 -47.92
CA LEU A 134 13.22 3.96 -47.76
C LEU A 134 14.21 4.04 -48.92
#